data_AF-A0A496P1H5-F1
#
_entry.id   AF-A0A496P1H5-F1
#
_cell.length_a   1.000
_cell.length_b   1.000
_cell.length_c   1.000
_cell.angle_alpha   90.00
_cell.angle_beta   90.00
_cell.angle_gamma   90.00
#
_symmetry.space_group_name_H-M   'P 1'
#
loop_
_entity.id
_entity.type
_entity.pdbx_description
1 polymer ?
#
loop_
_entity_poly.entity_id
_entity_poly.type
_entity_poly.pdbx_seq_one_letter_code
_entity_poly.pdbx_strand_id
1 'polypeptide(L)'
;MNNNSFSEYAWSIFNRSIEDYHITDDVDAVKPNHYENNSLEQILYDKNWIDTVQWHLEDIIRDENIDPVKALEIKRRIDASNQKRTDLV
;
A
#
# COMPACT_ATOMS: atom_id res chain seq x y z
N MET A 1 25.38 2.26 -15.92
CA MET A 1 24.32 1.65 -15.09
C MET A 1 24.83 1.72 -13.67
N ASN A 2 24.19 2.46 -12.78
CA ASN A 2 24.58 2.43 -11.37
C ASN A 2 24.38 0.99 -10.88
N ASN A 3 25.45 0.36 -10.41
CA ASN A 3 25.45 -0.97 -9.79
C ASN A 3 24.78 -0.89 -8.41
N ASN A 4 23.54 -0.41 -8.34
CA ASN A 4 22.76 -0.59 -7.13
C ASN A 4 22.38 -2.07 -7.07
N SER A 5 22.61 -2.67 -5.90
CA SER A 5 22.11 -4.00 -5.59
C SER A 5 20.59 -4.05 -5.82
N PHE A 6 20.08 -5.24 -6.13
CA PHE A 6 18.63 -5.45 -6.24
C PHE A 6 17.88 -4.92 -5.01
N SER A 7 18.45 -5.09 -3.81
CA SER A 7 17.89 -4.59 -2.56
C SER A 7 17.81 -3.06 -2.51
N GLU A 8 18.84 -2.33 -2.96
CA GLU A 8 18.80 -0.86 -3.01
C GLU A 8 17.77 -0.35 -4.01
N TYR A 9 17.58 -1.07 -5.12
CA TYR A 9 16.56 -0.73 -6.10
C TYR A 9 15.14 -1.02 -5.60
N ALA A 10 14.91 -2.18 -4.97
CA ALA A 10 13.63 -2.47 -4.33
C ALA A 10 13.32 -1.47 -3.20
N TRP A 11 14.34 -1.03 -2.46
CA TRP A 11 14.21 -0.02 -1.41
C TRP A 11 13.78 1.35 -1.96
N SER A 12 14.29 1.77 -3.12
CA SER A 12 13.84 3.04 -3.72
C SER A 12 12.37 2.97 -4.17
N ILE A 13 11.91 1.82 -4.67
CA ILE A 13 10.51 1.59 -5.04
C ILE A 13 9.62 1.62 -3.79
N PHE A 14 10.07 1.03 -2.68
CA PHE A 14 9.40 1.11 -1.39
C PHE A 14 9.22 2.55 -0.92
N ASN A 15 10.31 3.31 -0.79
CA ASN A 15 10.22 4.70 -0.33
C ASN A 15 9.31 5.54 -1.23
N ARG A 16 9.41 5.37 -2.55
CA ARG A 16 8.57 6.08 -3.50
C ARG A 16 7.08 5.81 -3.25
N SER A 17 6.68 4.55 -3.03
CA SER A 17 5.28 4.22 -2.78
C SER A 17 4.73 4.87 -1.50
N ILE A 18 5.57 5.02 -0.48
CA ILE A 18 5.24 5.68 0.80
C ILE A 18 5.11 7.19 0.56
N GLU A 19 6.09 7.80 -0.11
CA GLU A 19 6.09 9.23 -0.44
C GLU A 19 4.89 9.62 -1.30
N ASP A 20 4.57 8.83 -2.33
CA ASP A 20 3.43 9.07 -3.22
C ASP A 20 2.10 8.99 -2.45
N TYR A 21 1.97 8.07 -1.48
CA TYR A 21 0.79 7.96 -0.65
C TYR A 21 0.56 9.22 0.21
N HIS A 22 1.62 9.67 0.87
CA HIS A 22 1.61 10.85 1.75
C HIS A 22 1.43 12.18 1.02
N ILE A 23 1.37 12.21 -0.32
CA ILE A 23 0.89 13.40 -1.05
C ILE A 23 -0.58 13.69 -0.70
N THR A 24 -1.36 12.65 -0.40
CA THR A 24 -2.80 12.74 -0.16
C THR A 24 -3.21 12.33 1.25
N ASP A 25 -2.46 11.41 1.88
CA ASP A 25 -2.83 10.78 3.15
C ASP A 25 -4.26 10.21 3.14
N ASP A 26 -4.73 9.75 1.97
CA ASP A 26 -6.10 9.28 1.78
C ASP A 26 -6.09 7.79 1.45
N VAL A 27 -6.76 6.98 2.27
CA VAL A 27 -6.93 5.54 2.05
C VAL A 27 -7.69 5.22 0.76
N ASP A 28 -8.46 6.17 0.23
CA ASP A 28 -9.20 6.09 -1.03
C ASP A 28 -8.46 6.71 -2.23
N ALA A 29 -7.22 7.17 -2.04
CA ALA A 29 -6.40 7.71 -3.10
C ALA A 29 -6.19 6.72 -4.25
N VAL A 30 -6.26 7.24 -5.48
CA VAL A 30 -5.93 6.46 -6.68
C VAL A 30 -4.42 6.28 -6.75
N LYS A 31 -3.98 5.03 -6.68
CA LYS A 31 -2.57 4.66 -6.85
C LYS A 31 -2.02 5.17 -8.20
N PRO A 32 -0.91 5.91 -8.21
CA PRO A 32 -0.28 6.32 -9.47
C PRO A 32 0.34 5.11 -10.19
N ASN A 33 0.56 5.28 -11.49
CA ASN A 33 1.22 4.28 -12.33
C ASN A 33 2.56 4.85 -12.81
N HIS A 34 3.66 4.26 -12.36
CA HIS A 34 5.02 4.74 -12.61
C HIS A 34 5.88 3.78 -13.43
N TYR A 35 5.47 2.52 -13.53
CA TYR A 35 6.24 1.45 -14.16
C TYR A 35 5.42 0.78 -15.26
N GLU A 36 6.08 -0.02 -16.08
CA GLU A 36 5.41 -0.77 -17.11
C GLU A 36 4.49 -1.83 -16.50
N ASN A 37 3.30 -2.02 -17.08
CA ASN A 37 2.36 -3.02 -16.59
C ASN A 37 3.01 -4.41 -16.60
N ASN A 38 2.86 -5.15 -15.50
CA ASN A 38 3.46 -6.47 -15.25
C ASN A 38 5.00 -6.49 -15.12
N SER A 39 5.67 -5.34 -15.01
CA SER A 39 7.08 -5.32 -14.62
C SER A 39 7.26 -5.71 -13.15
N LEU A 40 8.46 -6.16 -12.78
CA LEU A 40 8.77 -6.47 -11.38
C LEU A 40 8.62 -5.23 -10.48
N GLU A 41 9.01 -4.06 -10.97
CA GLU A 41 8.86 -2.79 -10.27
C GLU A 41 7.40 -2.45 -10.02
N GLN A 42 6.53 -2.70 -11.01
CA GLN A 42 5.10 -2.48 -10.84
C GLN A 42 4.54 -3.38 -9.76
N ILE A 43 4.94 -4.66 -9.72
CA ILE A 43 4.52 -5.62 -8.69
C ILE A 43 5.00 -5.19 -7.30
N LEU A 44 6.26 -4.77 -7.18
CA LEU A 44 6.83 -4.28 -5.92
C LEU A 44 6.10 -3.02 -5.44
N TYR A 45 5.91 -2.04 -6.34
CA TYR A 45 5.19 -0.81 -6.03
C TYR A 45 3.74 -1.08 -5.60
N ASP A 46 3.05 -1.99 -6.29
CA ASP A 46 1.67 -2.36 -5.97
C ASP A 46 1.55 -3.01 -4.59
N LYS A 47 2.47 -3.91 -4.25
CA LYS A 47 2.51 -4.50 -2.91
C LYS A 47 2.74 -3.45 -1.84
N ASN A 48 3.71 -2.56 -2.05
CA ASN A 48 4.04 -1.53 -1.05
C ASN A 48 2.90 -0.51 -0.90
N TRP A 49 2.22 -0.12 -1.99
CA TRP A 49 1.04 0.74 -1.91
C TRP A 49 -0.10 0.10 -1.12
N ILE A 50 -0.39 -1.19 -1.39
CA ILE A 50 -1.41 -1.95 -0.65
C ILE A 50 -1.09 -2.00 0.85
N ASP A 51 0.17 -2.27 1.21
CA ASP A 51 0.63 -2.27 2.60
C ASP A 51 0.49 -0.88 3.24
N THR A 52 0.90 0.18 2.54
CA THR A 52 0.83 1.56 3.06
C THR A 52 -0.61 1.97 3.38
N VAL A 53 -1.54 1.74 2.44
CA VAL A 53 -2.97 2.01 2.64
C VAL A 53 -3.53 1.17 3.80
N GLN A 54 -3.14 -0.11 3.88
CA GLN A 54 -3.60 -0.99 4.95
C GLN A 54 -3.15 -0.51 6.34
N TRP A 55 -1.90 -0.07 6.48
CA TRP A 55 -1.41 0.49 7.74
C TRP A 55 -2.21 1.71 8.17
N HIS A 56 -2.52 2.63 7.25
CA HIS A 56 -3.37 3.78 7.59
C HIS A 56 -4.81 3.34 7.94
N LEU A 57 -5.38 2.34 7.26
CA LEU A 57 -6.67 1.77 7.67
C LEU A 57 -6.63 1.15 9.08
N GLU A 58 -5.52 0.51 9.44
CA GLU A 58 -5.31 -0.01 10.80
C GLU A 58 -5.22 1.11 11.83
N ASP A 59 -4.63 2.24 11.50
CA ASP A 59 -4.63 3.41 12.39
C ASP A 59 -6.03 3.97 12.59
N ILE A 60 -6.85 4.03 11.52
CA ILE A 60 -8.23 4.50 11.61
C ILE A 60 -9.08 3.57 12.48
N ILE A 61 -8.99 2.24 12.31
CA ILE A 61 -9.82 1.28 13.09
C ILE A 61 -9.37 1.15 14.55
N ARG A 62 -8.15 1.60 14.90
CA ARG A 62 -7.64 1.61 16.28
C ARG A 62 -8.23 2.72 17.14
N ASP A 63 -9.00 3.67 16.58
CA ASP A 63 -9.73 4.67 17.37
C ASP A 63 -10.77 3.97 18.26
N GLU A 64 -10.59 4.06 19.58
CA GLU A 64 -11.48 3.45 20.57
C GLU A 64 -12.91 4.01 20.54
N ASN A 65 -13.11 5.19 19.96
CA ASN A 65 -14.41 5.86 19.86
C ASN A 65 -15.07 5.71 18.48
N ILE A 66 -14.48 4.94 17.57
CA ILE A 66 -15.02 4.73 16.23
C ILE A 66 -16.44 4.12 16.30
N ASP A 67 -17.30 4.54 15.37
CA ASP A 67 -18.59 3.88 15.19
C ASP A 67 -18.39 2.37 14.87
N PRO A 68 -19.04 1.44 15.59
CA PRO A 68 -18.84 0.01 15.39
C PRO A 68 -19.21 -0.49 13.98
N VAL A 69 -20.19 0.12 13.32
CA VAL A 69 -20.56 -0.23 11.95
C VAL A 69 -19.43 0.19 11.01
N LYS A 70 -18.88 1.40 11.22
CA LYS A 70 -17.72 1.88 10.46
C LYS A 70 -16.47 1.01 10.68
N ALA A 71 -16.22 0.59 11.91
CA ALA A 71 -15.12 -0.32 12.22
C ALA A 71 -15.24 -1.66 11.47
N LEU A 72 -16.46 -2.22 11.38
CA LEU A 72 -16.69 -3.45 10.64
C LEU A 72 -16.45 -3.29 9.12
N GLU A 73 -16.85 -2.16 8.54
CA GLU A 73 -16.55 -1.84 7.14
C GLU A 73 -15.03 -1.78 6.89
N ILE A 74 -14.31 -1.06 7.75
CA ILE A 74 -12.85 -0.94 7.64
C ILE A 74 -12.18 -2.30 7.83
N LYS A 75 -12.64 -3.11 8.79
CA LYS A 75 -12.10 -4.45 9.00
C LYS A 75 -12.25 -5.33 7.76
N ARG A 76 -13.43 -5.32 7.13
CA ARG A 76 -13.67 -6.06 5.88
C ARG A 76 -12.78 -5.57 4.74
N ARG A 77 -12.54 -4.25 4.66
CA ARG A 77 -11.60 -3.66 3.69
C ARG A 77 -10.16 -4.11 3.96
N ILE A 78 -9.71 -4.10 5.21
CA ILE A 78 -8.38 -4.59 5.62
C ILE A 78 -8.22 -6.07 5.23
N ASP A 79 -9.24 -6.89 5.46
CA ASP A 79 -9.22 -8.32 5.10
C ASP A 79 -9.14 -8.54 3.59
N ALA A 80 -9.93 -7.80 2.81
CA ALA A 80 -9.84 -7.84 1.35
C ALA A 80 -8.46 -7.36 0.84
N SER A 81 -7.89 -6.33 1.48
CA SER A 81 -6.55 -5.82 1.18
C SER A 81 -5.47 -6.87 1.46
N ASN A 82 -5.57 -7.59 2.58
CA ASN A 82 -4.70 -8.71 2.94
C ASN A 82 -4.74 -9.84 1.90
N GLN A 83 -5.95 -10.17 1.42
CA GLN A 83 -6.10 -11.18 0.38
C GLN A 83 -5.45 -10.72 -0.92
N LYS A 84 -5.73 -9.49 -1.37
CA LYS A 84 -5.14 -8.92 -2.59
C LYS A 84 -3.62 -8.91 -2.56
N ARG A 85 -3.01 -8.61 -1.41
CA ARG A 85 -1.55 -8.66 -1.25
C ARG A 85 -0.99 -10.07 -1.39
N THR A 86 -1.69 -11.05 -0.82
CA THR A 86 -1.34 -12.48 -0.89
C THR A 86 -1.45 -13.00 -2.31
N ASP A 87 -2.48 -12.61 -3.05
CA ASP A 87 -2.70 -13.05 -4.44
C ASP A 87 -1.65 -12.52 -5.42
N LEU A 88 -0.86 -11.51 -5.02
CA LEU A 88 0.28 -11.00 -5.78
C LEU A 88 1.58 -11.81 -5.54
N VAL A 89 1.54 -12.92 -4.79
CA VAL A 89 2.70 -13.80 -4.51
C VAL A 89 2.74 -14.98 -5.48
#